data_AF-A0A074L770-F1
#
_entry.id   AF-A0A074L770-F1
#
_cell.length_a   1.000
_cell.length_b   1.000
_cell.length_c   1.000
_cell.angle_alpha   90.00
_cell.angle_beta   90.00
_cell.angle_gamma   90.00
#
_symmetry.space_group_name_H-M   'P 1'
#
loop_
_entity.id
_entity.type
_entity.pdbx_description
1 polymer ?
#
loop_
_entity_poly.entity_id
_entity_poly.type
_entity_poly.pdbx_seq_one_letter_code
_entity_poly.pdbx_strand_id
1 'polypeptide(L)'
;MNVAKKLTSNAFILTIPILIWNILLTPKLPIAYQPINFNSHVPSFVFIGENLFRISIFILAIAIQFDINSKNGRLGLKVYLIGCALYFISWLVLIYAPNSWWSLSIFGFTAPAYTPIIWLLGISLMGHTYYFNFKFSYWHLLIPSLLFSIFHMTHSIIVYWTMSTYSDNLKIPPRDLFT
;
A
#
# COMPACT_ATOMS: atom_id res chain seq x y z
N MET A 1 -5.29 31.99 -9.07
CA MET A 1 -4.91 30.63 -9.50
C MET A 1 -6.18 29.82 -9.72
N ASN A 2 -6.41 29.29 -10.91
CA ASN A 2 -7.68 28.67 -11.31
C ASN A 2 -7.98 27.41 -10.47
N VAL A 3 -9.23 27.21 -10.02
CA VAL A 3 -9.61 26.10 -9.12
C VAL A 3 -9.22 24.73 -9.71
N ALA A 4 -9.34 24.58 -11.04
CA ALA A 4 -8.91 23.39 -11.77
C ALA A 4 -7.43 23.05 -11.54
N LYS A 5 -6.53 24.05 -11.55
CA LYS A 5 -5.10 23.85 -11.34
C LYS A 5 -4.80 23.37 -9.92
N LYS A 6 -5.57 23.84 -8.92
CA LYS A 6 -5.46 23.36 -7.54
C LYS A 6 -5.93 21.92 -7.40
N LEU A 7 -6.99 21.50 -8.09
CA LEU A 7 -7.48 20.12 -8.05
C LEU A 7 -6.49 19.15 -8.69
N THR A 8 -5.83 19.54 -9.79
CA THR A 8 -4.87 18.68 -10.50
C THR A 8 -3.47 18.63 -9.88
N SER A 9 -3.14 19.55 -8.96
CA SER A 9 -1.83 19.60 -8.28
C SER A 9 -1.83 18.95 -6.90
N ASN A 10 -2.92 18.26 -6.54
CA ASN A 10 -3.10 17.63 -5.25
C ASN A 10 -2.43 16.26 -5.20
N ALA A 11 -1.62 15.96 -4.17
CA ALA A 11 -0.92 14.68 -4.08
C ALA A 11 -1.86 13.47 -3.98
N PHE A 12 -3.12 13.65 -3.57
CA PHE A 12 -4.16 12.63 -3.61
C PHE A 12 -4.42 12.09 -5.01
N ILE A 13 -4.22 12.88 -6.08
CA ILE A 13 -4.43 12.39 -7.45
C ILE A 13 -3.49 11.21 -7.78
N LEU A 14 -2.32 11.16 -7.14
CA LEU A 14 -1.33 10.10 -7.31
C LEU A 14 -1.74 8.80 -6.62
N THR A 15 -2.74 8.81 -5.73
CA THR A 15 -3.27 7.57 -5.13
C THR A 15 -4.39 6.97 -5.98
N ILE A 16 -5.01 7.72 -6.89
CA ILE A 16 -6.14 7.26 -7.69
C ILE A 16 -5.83 6.00 -8.52
N PRO A 17 -4.70 5.89 -9.24
CA PRO A 17 -4.37 4.66 -9.97
C PRO A 17 -4.26 3.44 -9.05
N ILE A 18 -3.73 3.64 -7.83
CA ILE A 18 -3.63 2.59 -6.81
C ILE A 18 -5.03 2.18 -6.31
N LEU A 19 -5.91 3.15 -6.03
CA LEU A 19 -7.26 2.88 -5.57
C LEU A 19 -8.08 2.13 -6.63
N ILE A 20 -8.00 2.55 -7.89
CA ILE A 20 -8.66 1.87 -9.01
C ILE A 20 -8.14 0.42 -9.10
N TRP A 21 -6.82 0.23 -9.07
CA TRP A 21 -6.22 -1.10 -9.08
C TRP A 21 -6.75 -1.98 -7.95
N ASN A 22 -6.79 -1.45 -6.73
CA ASN A 22 -7.23 -2.19 -5.55
C ASN A 22 -8.70 -2.58 -5.67
N ILE A 23 -9.57 -1.65 -6.07
CA ILE A 23 -11.01 -1.91 -6.21
C ILE A 23 -11.26 -2.99 -7.27
N LEU A 24 -10.57 -2.92 -8.41
CA LEU A 24 -10.81 -3.84 -9.52
C LEU A 24 -10.25 -5.26 -9.29
N LEU A 25 -9.15 -5.38 -8.53
CA LEU A 25 -8.42 -6.65 -8.42
C LEU A 25 -8.53 -7.32 -7.04
N THR A 26 -9.02 -6.64 -6.00
CA THR A 26 -9.22 -7.27 -4.68
C THR A 26 -10.08 -8.54 -4.76
N PRO A 27 -11.19 -8.58 -5.53
CA PRO A 27 -11.99 -9.79 -5.67
C PRO A 27 -11.27 -10.96 -6.37
N LYS A 28 -10.14 -10.71 -7.03
CA LYS A 28 -9.35 -11.71 -7.75
C LYS A 28 -8.15 -12.21 -6.95
N LEU A 29 -7.86 -11.61 -5.79
CA LEU A 29 -6.80 -12.07 -4.92
C LEU A 29 -7.19 -13.40 -4.23
N PRO A 30 -6.19 -14.19 -3.79
CA PRO A 30 -6.40 -15.42 -3.04
C PRO A 30 -7.39 -15.31 -1.87
N ILE A 31 -7.97 -16.44 -1.45
CA ILE A 31 -8.90 -16.51 -0.31
C ILE A 31 -8.32 -15.85 0.96
N ALA A 32 -7.02 -16.04 1.23
CA ALA A 32 -6.33 -15.38 2.34
C ALA A 32 -6.43 -13.84 2.35
N TYR A 33 -6.63 -13.21 1.18
CA TYR A 33 -6.81 -11.76 1.02
C TYR A 33 -8.27 -11.31 1.08
N GLN A 34 -9.22 -12.24 1.14
CA GLN A 34 -10.63 -11.88 1.27
C GLN A 34 -10.92 -11.34 2.66
N PRO A 35 -11.82 -10.33 2.82
CA PRO A 35 -11.96 -9.58 4.08
C PRO A 35 -12.22 -10.43 5.33
N ILE A 36 -12.93 -11.55 5.19
CA ILE A 36 -13.23 -12.47 6.30
C ILE A 36 -11.94 -13.13 6.81
N ASN A 37 -11.08 -13.59 5.90
CA ASN A 37 -9.85 -14.30 6.22
C ASN A 37 -8.72 -13.34 6.57
N PHE A 38 -8.58 -12.25 5.81
CA PHE A 38 -7.50 -11.28 5.97
C PHE A 38 -7.56 -10.57 7.32
N ASN A 39 -8.76 -10.26 7.83
CA ASN A 39 -8.89 -9.63 9.14
C ASN A 39 -8.99 -10.65 10.30
N SER A 40 -8.99 -11.95 10.01
CA SER A 40 -9.15 -12.97 11.04
C SER A 40 -7.90 -13.05 11.91
N HIS A 41 -8.08 -13.14 13.24
CA HIS A 41 -6.99 -13.32 14.21
C HIS A 41 -5.96 -12.19 14.28
N VAL A 42 -6.20 -11.06 13.62
CA VAL A 42 -5.31 -9.89 13.66
C VAL A 42 -5.60 -9.10 14.94
N PRO A 43 -4.60 -8.84 15.80
CA PRO A 43 -4.80 -8.07 17.03
C PRO A 43 -5.35 -6.68 16.73
N SER A 44 -6.32 -6.22 17.54
CA SER A 44 -7.00 -4.94 17.31
C SER A 44 -6.03 -3.75 17.23
N PHE A 45 -4.93 -3.77 17.99
CA PHE A 45 -3.90 -2.71 17.91
C PHE A 45 -3.25 -2.63 16.52
N VAL A 46 -2.99 -3.77 15.87
CA VAL A 46 -2.41 -3.80 14.51
C VAL A 46 -3.42 -3.23 13.51
N PHE A 47 -4.67 -3.69 13.58
CA PHE A 47 -5.74 -3.24 12.71
C PHE A 47 -6.03 -1.74 12.86
N ILE A 48 -6.12 -1.24 14.09
CA ILE A 48 -6.35 0.18 14.39
C ILE A 48 -5.16 1.01 13.90
N GLY A 49 -3.92 0.59 14.20
CA GLY A 49 -2.72 1.28 13.77
C GLY A 49 -2.65 1.43 12.25
N GLU A 50 -2.89 0.33 11.52
CA GLU A 50 -2.93 0.36 10.05
C GLU A 50 -3.92 1.38 9.51
N ASN A 51 -5.17 1.34 9.99
CA ASN A 51 -6.23 2.22 9.50
C ASN A 51 -6.01 3.69 9.89
N LEU A 52 -5.49 3.95 11.09
CA LEU A 52 -5.17 5.31 11.55
C LEU A 52 -4.12 5.96 10.64
N PHE A 53 -3.04 5.27 10.33
CA PHE A 53 -2.00 5.81 9.47
C PHE A 53 -2.44 5.86 8.00
N ARG A 54 -3.24 4.91 7.54
CA ARG A 54 -3.88 4.94 6.20
C ARG A 54 -4.73 6.21 6.01
N ILE A 55 -5.60 6.52 6.98
CA ILE A 55 -6.43 7.72 6.96
C ILE A 55 -5.56 8.99 6.99
N SER A 56 -4.52 8.99 7.84
CA SER A 56 -3.59 10.11 7.95
C SER A 56 -2.87 10.39 6.62
N ILE A 57 -2.42 9.35 5.92
CA ILE A 57 -1.82 9.47 4.58
C ILE A 57 -2.78 10.12 3.60
N PHE A 58 -4.04 9.69 3.55
CA PHE A 58 -5.01 10.27 2.62
C PHE A 58 -5.34 11.74 2.93
N ILE A 59 -5.51 12.08 4.21
CA ILE A 59 -5.72 13.46 4.64
C ILE A 59 -4.53 14.33 4.26
N LEU A 60 -3.31 13.87 4.52
CA LEU A 60 -2.08 14.58 4.16
C LEU A 60 -1.91 14.71 2.65
N ALA A 61 -2.21 13.66 1.89
CA ALA A 61 -2.17 13.70 0.43
C ALA A 61 -3.11 14.77 -0.13
N ILE A 62 -4.32 14.91 0.44
CA ILE A 62 -5.27 15.97 0.09
C ILE A 62 -4.72 17.35 0.48
N ALA A 63 -3.99 17.47 1.58
CA ALA A 63 -3.44 18.74 2.05
C ALA A 63 -2.20 19.22 1.26
N ILE A 64 -1.46 18.31 0.62
CA ILE A 64 -0.17 18.57 -0.01
C ILE A 64 -0.35 18.86 -1.51
N GLN A 65 0.30 19.93 -1.97
CA GLN A 65 0.54 20.22 -3.37
C GLN A 65 1.86 19.60 -3.80
N PHE A 66 1.88 18.91 -4.93
CA PHE A 66 3.11 18.35 -5.51
C PHE A 66 3.70 19.28 -6.57
N ASP A 67 5.01 19.18 -6.79
CA ASP A 67 5.71 19.86 -7.89
C ASP A 67 6.72 18.92 -8.57
N ILE A 68 6.40 18.49 -9.79
CA ILE A 68 7.24 17.63 -10.62
C ILE A 68 8.40 18.37 -11.31
N ASN A 69 8.40 19.72 -11.34
CA ASN A 69 9.43 20.50 -12.00
C ASN A 69 10.66 20.74 -11.12
N SER A 70 10.52 20.55 -9.81
CA SER A 70 11.65 20.58 -8.87
C SER A 70 12.58 19.36 -9.05
N LYS A 71 13.83 19.46 -8.56
CA LYS A 71 14.77 18.33 -8.58
C LYS A 71 14.22 17.12 -7.80
N ASN A 72 13.66 17.37 -6.61
CA ASN A 72 13.05 16.35 -5.77
C ASN A 72 11.76 15.79 -6.41
N GLY A 73 10.99 16.64 -7.08
CA GLY A 73 9.80 16.26 -7.85
C GLY A 73 10.09 15.20 -8.91
N ARG A 74 11.10 15.43 -9.75
CA ARG A 74 11.50 14.46 -10.77
C ARG A 74 12.00 13.14 -10.18
N LEU A 75 12.75 13.20 -9.08
CA LEU A 75 13.20 12.00 -8.38
C LEU A 75 12.00 11.24 -7.78
N GLY A 76 11.11 11.95 -7.10
CA GLY A 76 9.90 11.40 -6.51
C GLY A 76 8.98 10.76 -7.54
N LEU A 77 8.85 11.34 -8.74
CA LEU A 77 8.10 10.75 -9.84
C LEU A 77 8.70 9.42 -10.30
N LYS A 78 10.04 9.33 -10.45
CA LYS A 78 10.71 8.07 -10.79
C LYS A 78 10.48 7.00 -9.72
N VAL A 79 10.66 7.37 -8.45
CA VAL A 79 10.43 6.48 -7.30
C VAL A 79 8.98 6.02 -7.24
N TYR A 80 8.03 6.93 -7.48
CA TYR A 80 6.60 6.63 -7.55
C TYR A 80 6.29 5.61 -8.64
N LEU A 81 6.73 5.84 -9.88
CA LEU A 81 6.47 4.93 -11.00
C LEU A 81 7.06 3.53 -10.77
N ILE A 82 8.28 3.45 -10.24
CA ILE A 82 8.91 2.17 -9.87
C ILE A 82 8.09 1.49 -8.77
N GLY A 83 7.68 2.22 -7.73
CA GLY A 83 6.86 1.70 -6.65
C GLY A 83 5.50 1.19 -7.12
N CYS A 84 4.83 1.91 -8.03
CA CYS A 84 3.58 1.46 -8.64
C CYS A 84 3.78 0.17 -9.43
N ALA A 85 4.82 0.08 -10.26
CA ALA A 85 5.10 -1.12 -11.03
C ALA A 85 5.36 -2.34 -10.13
N LEU A 86 6.19 -2.18 -9.09
CA LEU A 86 6.46 -3.24 -8.12
C LEU A 86 5.19 -3.67 -7.37
N TYR A 87 4.37 -2.71 -6.93
CA TYR A 87 3.10 -2.98 -6.28
C TYR A 87 2.14 -3.75 -7.19
N PHE A 88 1.96 -3.30 -8.43
CA PHE A 88 1.08 -3.98 -9.38
C PHE A 88 1.57 -5.38 -9.73
N ILE A 89 2.87 -5.55 -10.00
CA ILE A 89 3.45 -6.87 -10.25
C ILE A 89 3.24 -7.80 -9.05
N SER A 90 3.39 -7.30 -7.82
CA SER A 90 3.17 -8.12 -6.62
C SER A 90 1.75 -8.70 -6.56
N TRP A 91 0.74 -7.94 -6.98
CA TRP A 91 -0.64 -8.43 -7.09
C TRP A 91 -0.80 -9.43 -8.22
N LEU A 92 -0.25 -9.14 -9.40
CA LEU A 92 -0.40 -10.01 -10.58
C LEU A 92 0.21 -11.39 -10.34
N VAL A 93 1.34 -11.47 -9.63
CA VAL A 93 1.96 -12.77 -9.29
C VAL A 93 1.07 -13.58 -8.35
N LEU A 94 0.42 -12.94 -7.37
CA LEU A 94 -0.53 -13.62 -6.48
C LEU A 94 -1.80 -14.08 -7.22
N ILE A 95 -2.28 -13.30 -8.20
CA ILE A 95 -3.48 -13.61 -8.96
C ILE A 95 -3.24 -14.72 -10.00
N TYR A 96 -2.16 -14.61 -10.79
CA TYR A 96 -1.92 -15.51 -11.92
C TYR A 96 -1.01 -16.69 -11.59
N ALA A 97 -0.18 -16.57 -10.54
CA ALA A 97 0.69 -17.62 -10.08
C ALA A 97 0.59 -17.84 -8.55
N PRO A 98 -0.62 -18.04 -8.00
CA PRO A 98 -0.86 -18.22 -6.56
C PRO A 98 -0.07 -19.41 -5.97
N ASN A 99 0.22 -20.40 -6.80
CA ASN A 99 0.89 -21.64 -6.41
C ASN A 99 2.40 -21.64 -6.67
N SER A 100 2.96 -20.49 -7.02
CA SER A 100 4.40 -20.36 -7.23
C SER A 100 5.16 -20.37 -5.90
N TRP A 101 6.43 -20.76 -5.94
CA TRP A 101 7.33 -20.66 -4.79
C TRP A 101 7.42 -19.24 -4.22
N TRP A 102 7.21 -18.23 -5.07
CA TRP A 102 7.13 -16.83 -4.66
C TRP A 102 5.87 -16.57 -3.83
N SER A 103 4.69 -16.83 -4.39
CA SER A 103 3.39 -16.56 -3.74
C SER A 103 3.18 -17.35 -2.45
N LEU A 104 3.74 -18.56 -2.36
CA LEU A 104 3.71 -19.39 -1.17
C LEU A 104 4.77 -19.01 -0.12
N SER A 105 5.71 -18.12 -0.44
CA SER A 105 6.68 -17.62 0.53
C SER A 105 6.12 -16.42 1.29
N ILE A 106 6.58 -16.21 2.52
CA ILE A 106 6.25 -15.01 3.30
C ILE A 106 6.59 -13.72 2.54
N PHE A 107 7.68 -13.69 1.77
CA PHE A 107 8.13 -12.52 1.03
C PHE A 107 7.23 -12.20 -0.17
N GLY A 108 6.78 -13.21 -0.90
CA GLY A 108 5.91 -13.01 -2.05
C GLY A 108 4.46 -12.79 -1.64
N PHE A 109 3.98 -13.53 -0.63
CA PHE A 109 2.67 -13.29 -0.03
C PHE A 109 2.58 -11.84 0.46
N THR A 110 3.52 -11.37 1.30
CA THR A 110 3.43 -10.02 1.89
C THR A 110 3.87 -8.88 0.96
N ALA A 111 4.21 -9.16 -0.30
CA ALA A 111 4.69 -8.16 -1.26
C ALA A 111 3.72 -6.99 -1.49
N PRO A 112 2.40 -7.20 -1.63
CA PRO A 112 1.42 -6.11 -1.64
C PRO A 112 1.45 -5.21 -0.41
N ALA A 113 1.93 -5.69 0.74
CA ALA A 113 1.89 -4.97 1.99
C ALA A 113 3.12 -4.06 2.21
N TYR A 114 4.31 -4.49 1.78
CA TYR A 114 5.53 -3.67 1.94
C TYR A 114 5.88 -2.82 0.72
N THR A 115 5.54 -3.23 -0.51
CA THR A 115 5.82 -2.42 -1.71
C THR A 115 5.18 -1.01 -1.72
N PRO A 116 4.05 -0.74 -1.02
CA PRO A 116 3.49 0.60 -0.96
C PRO A 116 4.41 1.70 -0.44
N ILE A 117 5.37 1.37 0.43
CA ILE A 117 6.30 2.38 0.96
C ILE A 117 7.09 3.08 -0.15
N ILE A 118 7.36 2.38 -1.25
CA ILE A 118 8.15 2.90 -2.36
C ILE A 118 7.37 3.99 -3.08
N TRP A 119 6.11 3.74 -3.45
CA TRP A 119 5.32 4.79 -4.12
C TRP A 119 4.91 5.92 -3.16
N LEU A 120 4.71 5.63 -1.87
CA LEU A 120 4.48 6.65 -0.84
C LEU A 120 5.70 7.56 -0.61
N LEU A 121 6.91 7.00 -0.64
CA LEU A 121 8.15 7.78 -0.64
C LEU A 121 8.22 8.70 -1.87
N GLY A 122 7.84 8.16 -3.04
CA GLY A 122 7.74 8.95 -4.27
C GLY A 122 6.81 10.16 -4.12
N ILE A 123 5.61 9.96 -3.57
CA ILE A 123 4.67 11.06 -3.27
C ILE A 123 5.26 12.05 -2.26
N SER A 124 5.91 11.56 -1.21
CA SER A 124 6.53 12.40 -0.17
C SER A 124 7.61 13.32 -0.74
N LEU A 125 8.44 12.82 -1.66
CA LEU A 125 9.47 13.58 -2.35
C LEU A 125 8.92 14.61 -3.34
N MET A 126 7.77 14.32 -3.95
CA MET A 126 7.09 15.24 -4.87
C MET A 126 6.36 16.38 -4.16
N GLY A 127 6.04 16.22 -2.87
CA GLY A 127 5.40 17.27 -2.08
C GLY A 127 6.24 18.54 -2.01
N HIS A 128 5.60 19.70 -2.13
CA HIS A 128 6.27 21.00 -2.10
C HIS A 128 5.68 21.94 -1.04
N THR A 129 4.35 22.09 -1.00
CA THR A 129 3.67 23.05 -0.11
C THR A 129 2.33 22.49 0.36
N TYR A 130 1.78 23.05 1.44
CA TYR A 130 0.39 22.81 1.82
C TYR A 130 -0.55 23.82 1.15
N TYR A 131 -1.86 23.53 1.11
CA TYR A 131 -2.87 24.54 0.75
C TYR A 131 -3.08 25.61 1.83
N PHE A 132 -2.58 25.40 3.05
CA PHE A 132 -2.64 26.31 4.18
C PHE A 132 -1.22 26.76 4.61
N ASN A 133 -1.15 27.80 5.44
CA ASN A 133 0.11 28.45 5.84
C ASN A 133 0.89 27.64 6.89
N PHE A 134 1.43 26.49 6.49
CA PHE A 134 2.30 25.67 7.33
C PHE A 134 3.58 25.29 6.58
N LYS A 135 4.71 25.18 7.29
CA LYS A 135 5.99 24.83 6.68
C LYS A 135 5.96 23.37 6.22
N PHE A 136 6.13 23.15 4.92
CA PHE A 136 6.18 21.79 4.38
C PHE A 136 7.50 21.10 4.72
N SER A 137 7.42 19.79 4.96
CA SER A 137 8.52 18.86 5.09
C SER A 137 8.07 17.50 4.54
N TYR A 138 8.90 16.85 3.72
CA TYR A 138 8.58 15.53 3.17
C TYR A 138 8.38 14.48 4.28
N TRP A 139 8.98 14.70 5.46
CA TRP A 139 8.81 13.86 6.65
C TRP A 139 7.36 13.78 7.12
N HIS A 140 6.54 14.81 6.89
CA HIS A 140 5.16 14.81 7.32
C HIS A 140 4.33 13.71 6.66
N LEU A 141 4.63 13.37 5.40
CA LEU A 141 3.98 12.24 4.71
C LEU A 141 4.78 10.94 4.89
N LEU A 142 6.12 11.02 4.90
CA LEU A 142 6.97 9.84 4.97
C LEU A 142 6.84 9.09 6.31
N ILE A 143 6.77 9.80 7.45
CA ILE A 143 6.65 9.15 8.76
C ILE A 143 5.34 8.36 8.88
N PRO A 144 4.15 8.92 8.61
CA PRO A 144 2.91 8.15 8.57
C PRO A 144 2.97 6.98 7.57
N SER A 145 3.64 7.17 6.43
CA SER A 145 3.82 6.11 5.42
C SER A 145 4.64 4.94 5.94
N LEU A 146 5.73 5.21 6.67
CA LEU A 146 6.55 4.18 7.30
C LEU A 146 5.76 3.43 8.38
N LEU A 147 5.05 4.16 9.24
CA LEU A 147 4.23 3.57 10.29
C LEU A 147 3.10 2.71 9.70
N PHE A 148 2.37 3.22 8.70
CA PHE A 148 1.40 2.44 7.94
C PHE A 148 2.01 1.16 7.39
N SER A 149 3.18 1.23 6.76
CA SER A 149 3.83 0.08 6.14
C SER A 149 4.24 -0.98 7.17
N ILE A 150 4.70 -0.56 8.36
CA ILE A 150 5.01 -1.48 9.46
C ILE A 150 3.76 -2.22 9.92
N PHE A 151 2.65 -1.50 10.17
CA PHE A 151 1.39 -2.11 10.57
C PHE A 151 0.83 -3.03 9.50
N HIS A 152 0.83 -2.58 8.24
CA HIS A 152 0.27 -3.33 7.12
C HIS A 152 1.09 -4.60 6.80
N MET A 153 2.42 -4.52 6.88
CA MET A 153 3.28 -5.69 6.76
C MET A 153 3.05 -6.66 7.93
N THR A 154 2.95 -6.15 9.16
CA THR A 154 2.68 -6.98 10.35
C THR A 154 1.34 -7.71 10.21
N HIS A 155 0.30 -7.02 9.77
CA HIS A 155 -1.01 -7.60 9.48
C HIS A 155 -0.89 -8.74 8.46
N SER A 156 -0.26 -8.49 7.31
CA SER A 156 -0.10 -9.50 6.26
C SER A 156 0.75 -10.70 6.72
N ILE A 157 1.76 -10.48 7.56
CA ILE A 157 2.57 -11.55 8.16
C ILE A 157 1.71 -12.43 9.09
N ILE A 158 0.89 -11.82 9.95
CA ILE A 158 0.00 -12.56 10.86
C ILE A 158 -0.94 -13.45 10.06
N VAL A 159 -1.58 -12.91 9.01
CA VAL A 159 -2.46 -13.68 8.12
C VAL A 159 -1.74 -14.86 7.49
N TYR A 160 -0.52 -14.64 6.98
CA TYR A 160 0.30 -15.70 6.39
C TYR A 160 0.51 -16.86 7.37
N TRP A 161 0.93 -16.56 8.61
CA TRP A 161 1.18 -17.58 9.63
C TRP A 161 -0.11 -18.28 10.07
N THR A 162 -1.20 -17.54 10.25
CA THR A 162 -2.51 -18.11 10.62
C THR A 162 -3.00 -19.08 9.56
N MET A 163 -2.94 -18.70 8.27
CA MET A 163 -3.39 -19.55 7.17
C MET A 163 -2.48 -20.77 6.99
N SER A 164 -1.16 -20.60 7.11
CA SER A 164 -0.20 -21.71 7.04
C SER A 164 -0.45 -22.74 8.15
N THR A 165 -0.61 -22.26 9.39
CA THR A 165 -0.89 -23.13 10.54
C THR A 165 -2.22 -23.87 10.40
N TYR A 166 -3.25 -23.21 9.87
CA TYR A 166 -4.55 -23.83 9.60
C TYR A 166 -4.46 -24.91 8.53
N SER A 167 -3.71 -24.66 7.45
CA SER A 167 -3.41 -25.63 6.39
C SER A 167 -2.81 -26.91 6.96
N ASP A 168 -1.77 -26.75 7.79
CA ASP A 168 -1.03 -27.87 8.39
C ASP A 168 -1.92 -28.70 9.33
N ASN A 169 -2.71 -28.03 10.17
CA ASN A 169 -3.60 -28.68 11.13
C ASN A 169 -4.71 -29.50 10.45
N LEU A 170 -5.22 -29.02 9.31
CA LEU A 170 -6.28 -29.70 8.56
C LEU A 170 -5.77 -30.63 7.46
N LYS A 171 -4.45 -30.73 7.26
CA LYS A 171 -3.82 -31.44 6.13
C LYS A 171 -4.38 -31.00 4.77
N ILE A 172 -4.89 -29.76 4.69
CA ILE A 172 -5.30 -29.16 3.43
C ILE A 172 -4.03 -28.63 2.78
N PRO A 173 -3.79 -28.90 1.49
CA PRO A 173 -2.62 -28.34 0.82
C PRO A 173 -2.69 -26.80 0.87
N PRO A 174 -1.58 -26.09 1.16
CA PRO A 174 -1.54 -24.63 1.23
C PRO A 174 -2.13 -23.95 -0.01
N ARG A 175 -2.04 -24.67 -1.14
CA ARG A 175 -2.67 -24.36 -2.42
C ARG A 175 -4.09 -23.82 -2.27
N ASP A 176 -4.94 -24.48 -1.49
CA ASP A 176 -6.38 -24.20 -1.47
C ASP A 176 -6.74 -22.97 -0.61
N LEU A 177 -5.82 -22.48 0.22
CA LEU A 177 -5.98 -21.26 1.03
C LEU A 177 -5.36 -20.02 0.35
N PHE A 178 -4.40 -20.26 -0.55
CA PHE A 178 -3.67 -19.24 -1.31
C PHE A 178 -4.11 -19.15 -2.78
N THR A 179 -5.15 -19.88 -3.20
CA THR A 179 -5.88 -19.72 -4.48
C THR A 179 -7.30 -19.23 -4.22
#